data_AF-A0A537GFW7-F1
#
_entry.id   AF-A0A537GFW7-F1
#
_cell.length_a   1.000
_cell.length_b   1.000
_cell.length_c   1.000
_cell.angle_alpha   90.00
_cell.angle_beta   90.00
_cell.angle_gamma   90.00
#
_symmetry.space_group_name_H-M   'P 1'
#
loop_
_entity.id
_entity.type
_entity.pdbx_description
1 polymer ?
#
loop_
_entity_poly.entity_id
_entity_poly.type
_entity_poly.pdbx_seq_one_letter_code
_entity_poly.pdbx_strand_id
1 'polypeptide(L)'
;MRHKKRFLIALLVLAIFVLGIPSRTPLAHAAATACNPKCKIVILSPGSGGALNSNQAVGPTFLVAFYVNNFTLVQPGTVTTNYNTTVPGAGGIAAHNEGHIHVWVDGAYYTLWASASGIPMTLSPGTHAIRLDLVNDLHQTFSPGVNATTTVNVSDPTQSAASNAQTFSIGALAVSIITLILVAYIAFMRKPKTP
;
A
#
# COMPACT_ATOMS: atom_id res chain seq x y z
N MET A 1 12.73 -57.91 29.02
CA MET A 1 11.94 -56.92 29.80
C MET A 1 12.41 -55.46 29.66
N ARG A 2 13.71 -55.17 29.52
CA ARG A 2 14.26 -53.80 29.46
C ARG A 2 13.87 -53.00 28.20
N HIS A 3 13.71 -53.67 27.04
CA HIS A 3 13.31 -53.02 25.78
C HIS A 3 11.83 -52.59 25.75
N LYS A 4 10.90 -53.40 26.28
CA LYS A 4 9.47 -53.04 26.35
C LYS A 4 9.24 -51.80 27.22
N LYS A 5 9.95 -51.65 28.35
CA LYS A 5 9.88 -50.46 29.20
C LYS A 5 10.41 -49.19 28.51
N ARG A 6 11.51 -49.29 27.76
CA ARG A 6 12.05 -48.16 26.98
C ARG A 6 11.10 -47.71 25.86
N PHE A 7 10.43 -48.67 25.22
CA PHE A 7 9.45 -48.38 24.17
C PHE A 7 8.20 -47.67 24.74
N LEU A 8 7.71 -48.12 25.90
CA LEU A 8 6.59 -47.47 26.59
C LEU A 8 6.92 -46.06 27.06
N ILE A 9 8.13 -45.82 27.57
CA ILE A 9 8.57 -44.48 27.98
C ILE A 9 8.71 -43.56 26.75
N ALA A 10 9.25 -44.06 25.64
CA ALA A 10 9.35 -43.27 24.41
C ALA A 10 7.97 -42.88 23.86
N LEU A 11 7.00 -43.79 23.89
CA LEU A 11 5.62 -43.50 23.50
C LEU A 11 4.95 -42.48 24.42
N LEU A 12 5.19 -42.57 25.75
CA LEU A 12 4.66 -41.62 26.71
C LEU A 12 5.24 -40.20 26.49
N VAL A 13 6.56 -40.10 26.27
CA VAL A 13 7.22 -38.82 25.99
C VAL A 13 6.73 -38.23 24.65
N LEU A 14 6.55 -39.06 23.62
CA LEU A 14 6.00 -38.62 22.34
C LEU A 14 4.55 -38.13 22.46
N ALA A 15 3.72 -38.81 23.24
CA ALA A 15 2.33 -38.39 23.49
C ALA A 15 2.26 -37.05 24.25
N ILE A 16 3.11 -36.86 25.27
CA ILE A 16 3.20 -35.58 25.99
C ILE A 16 3.70 -34.48 25.06
N PHE A 17 4.68 -34.78 24.19
CA PHE A 17 5.19 -33.80 23.24
C PHE A 17 4.15 -33.39 22.19
N VAL A 18 3.31 -34.32 21.71
CA VAL A 18 2.21 -34.03 20.78
C VAL A 18 1.08 -33.24 21.44
N LEU A 19 0.73 -33.55 22.69
CA LEU A 19 -0.30 -32.82 23.46
C LEU A 19 0.19 -31.45 23.97
N GLY A 20 1.51 -31.27 24.09
CA GLY A 20 2.14 -30.02 24.52
C GLY A 20 2.44 -29.03 23.40
N ILE A 21 2.18 -29.38 22.12
CA ILE A 21 2.26 -28.41 21.03
C ILE A 21 1.08 -27.45 21.20
N PRO A 22 1.29 -26.17 21.53
CA PRO A 22 0.20 -25.21 21.52
C PRO A 22 -0.41 -25.26 20.12
N SER A 23 -1.69 -25.59 20.03
CA SER A 23 -2.44 -25.62 18.78
C SER A 23 -2.38 -24.22 18.18
N ARG A 24 -1.42 -23.99 17.29
CA ARG A 24 -1.38 -22.81 16.40
C ARG A 24 -2.39 -22.97 15.29
N THR A 25 -3.54 -23.59 15.55
CA THR A 25 -4.69 -23.45 14.67
C THR A 25 -5.04 -21.98 14.75
N PRO A 26 -4.79 -21.17 13.69
CA PRO A 26 -5.32 -19.83 13.69
C PRO A 26 -6.81 -19.99 13.91
N LEU A 27 -7.36 -19.32 14.91
CA LEU A 27 -8.80 -19.14 14.99
C LEU A 27 -9.17 -18.46 13.68
N ALA A 28 -9.72 -19.24 12.75
CA ALA A 28 -10.28 -18.72 11.51
C ALA A 28 -11.54 -17.97 11.91
N HIS A 29 -11.35 -16.71 12.27
CA HIS A 29 -12.44 -15.82 12.56
C HIS A 29 -13.23 -15.66 11.26
N ALA A 30 -14.52 -16.00 11.30
CA ALA A 30 -15.41 -15.76 10.19
C ALA A 30 -15.38 -14.26 9.82
N ALA A 31 -15.65 -13.95 8.55
CA ALA A 31 -15.80 -12.56 8.12
C ALA A 31 -16.86 -11.85 8.97
N ALA A 32 -16.63 -10.57 9.25
CA ALA A 32 -17.58 -9.74 9.96
C ALA A 32 -18.86 -9.56 9.13
N THR A 33 -20.00 -9.49 9.80
CA THR A 33 -21.30 -9.16 9.16
C THR A 33 -21.22 -7.79 8.50
N ALA A 34 -21.72 -7.66 7.26
CA ALA A 34 -21.75 -6.37 6.59
C ALA A 34 -22.45 -5.28 7.41
N CYS A 35 -21.96 -4.05 7.27
CA CYS A 35 -22.57 -2.86 7.83
C CYS A 35 -24.05 -2.70 7.46
N ASN A 36 -24.83 -2.14 8.40
CA ASN A 36 -26.23 -1.78 8.17
C ASN A 36 -26.53 -0.40 8.80
N PRO A 37 -26.87 0.64 8.03
CA PRO A 37 -26.92 0.69 6.55
C PRO A 37 -25.57 0.41 5.90
N LYS A 38 -25.56 0.03 4.61
CA LYS A 38 -24.33 -0.37 3.90
C LYS A 38 -23.23 0.69 4.01
N CYS A 39 -22.05 0.27 4.46
CA CYS A 39 -20.83 1.08 4.46
C CYS A 39 -20.24 1.19 3.06
N LYS A 40 -19.48 2.26 2.85
CA LYS A 40 -18.70 2.46 1.63
C LYS A 40 -17.38 3.15 1.96
N ILE A 41 -16.33 2.75 1.26
CA ILE A 41 -15.08 3.49 1.17
C ILE A 41 -14.80 3.81 -0.30
N VAL A 42 -14.28 5.01 -0.57
CA VAL A 42 -13.79 5.41 -1.88
C VAL A 42 -12.47 6.14 -1.71
N ILE A 43 -11.54 5.88 -2.63
CA ILE A 43 -10.33 6.71 -2.75
C ILE A 43 -10.74 7.95 -3.56
N LEU A 44 -10.34 9.13 -3.09
CA LEU A 44 -10.60 10.43 -3.74
C LEU A 44 -9.38 10.94 -4.49
N SER A 45 -8.18 10.65 -4.00
CA SER A 45 -6.93 10.89 -4.72
C SER A 45 -5.83 10.07 -4.07
N PRO A 46 -4.80 9.74 -4.83
CA PRO A 46 -3.45 9.81 -4.31
C PRO A 46 -2.80 11.10 -4.83
N GLY A 47 -2.51 12.05 -3.92
CA GLY A 47 -1.79 13.28 -4.21
C GLY A 47 -2.44 14.54 -3.62
N SER A 48 -1.61 15.58 -3.41
CA SER A 48 -2.06 16.92 -3.01
C SER A 48 -2.87 17.57 -4.15
N GLY A 49 -4.18 17.31 -4.20
CA GLY A 49 -5.12 17.96 -5.11
C GLY A 49 -5.31 17.33 -6.51
N GLY A 50 -4.81 16.12 -6.75
CA GLY A 50 -4.99 15.42 -8.03
C GLY A 50 -6.38 14.78 -8.19
N ALA A 51 -6.95 14.82 -9.40
CA ALA A 51 -8.20 14.14 -9.73
C ALA A 51 -8.06 12.60 -9.72
N LEU A 52 -9.21 11.91 -9.57
CA LEU A 52 -9.35 10.45 -9.63
C LEU A 52 -8.91 9.88 -10.98
N ASN A 53 -7.62 9.57 -11.14
CA ASN A 53 -7.13 8.82 -12.28
C ASN A 53 -6.47 7.54 -11.74
N SER A 54 -6.80 6.39 -12.32
CA SER A 54 -5.90 5.23 -12.20
C SER A 54 -4.54 5.61 -12.77
N ASN A 55 -3.46 5.22 -12.08
CA ASN A 55 -2.07 5.49 -12.46
C ASN A 55 -1.67 6.96 -12.37
N GLN A 56 -2.09 7.68 -11.33
CA GLN A 56 -1.59 9.03 -11.06
C GLN A 56 -0.08 9.03 -10.80
N ALA A 57 0.62 9.99 -11.40
CA ALA A 57 2.03 10.24 -11.10
C ALA A 57 2.15 11.01 -9.79
N VAL A 58 2.92 10.48 -8.82
CA VAL A 58 3.12 11.07 -7.50
C VAL A 58 4.61 11.17 -7.16
N GLY A 59 4.95 12.04 -6.21
CA GLY A 59 6.28 12.06 -5.60
C GLY A 59 6.50 10.86 -4.67
N PRO A 60 7.72 10.66 -4.15
CA PRO A 60 8.04 9.57 -3.22
C PRO A 60 7.24 9.64 -1.91
N THR A 61 6.76 10.83 -1.54
CA THR A 61 5.86 11.05 -0.41
C THR A 61 4.60 11.75 -0.88
N PHE A 62 3.44 11.21 -0.53
CA PHE A 62 2.14 11.72 -0.94
C PHE A 62 1.05 11.37 0.09
N LEU A 63 -0.12 12.00 -0.04
CA LEU A 63 -1.30 11.69 0.76
C LEU A 63 -2.32 10.93 -0.10
N VAL A 64 -2.88 9.85 0.46
CA VAL A 64 -4.06 9.20 -0.10
C VAL A 64 -5.29 9.79 0.58
N ALA A 65 -6.05 10.59 -0.15
CA ALA A 65 -7.34 11.09 0.30
C ALA A 65 -8.42 10.04 0.02
N PHE A 66 -9.35 9.88 0.94
CA PHE A 66 -10.43 8.92 0.84
C PHE A 66 -11.69 9.49 1.49
N TYR A 67 -12.81 8.84 1.22
CA TYR A 67 -14.08 9.14 1.85
C TYR A 67 -14.74 7.84 2.32
N VAL A 68 -15.29 7.90 3.53
CA VAL A 68 -15.98 6.79 4.18
C VAL A 68 -17.41 7.24 4.46
N ASN A 69 -18.38 6.38 4.15
CA ASN A 69 -19.80 6.63 4.37
C ASN A 69 -20.42 5.53 5.23
N ASN A 70 -21.31 5.91 6.16
CA ASN A 70 -21.98 5.02 7.12
C ASN A 70 -21.00 4.19 7.97
N PHE A 71 -19.80 4.70 8.25
CA PHE A 71 -18.80 4.02 9.05
C PHE A 71 -17.96 5.02 9.84
N THR A 72 -17.71 4.71 11.11
CA THR A 72 -16.96 5.53 12.05
C THR A 72 -15.56 4.94 12.21
N LEU A 73 -14.53 5.75 11.95
CA LEU A 73 -13.15 5.32 12.13
C LEU A 73 -12.74 5.45 13.60
N VAL A 74 -12.29 4.35 14.20
CA VAL A 74 -11.87 4.23 15.61
C VAL A 74 -10.59 3.39 15.70
N GLN A 75 -9.78 3.62 16.73
CA GLN A 75 -8.59 2.80 16.96
C GLN A 75 -8.99 1.40 17.47
N PRO A 76 -8.28 0.33 17.05
CA PRO A 76 -8.53 -1.02 17.54
C PRO A 76 -8.28 -1.12 19.04
N GLY A 77 -8.96 -2.05 19.70
CA GLY A 77 -8.80 -2.31 21.13
C GLY A 77 -9.61 -1.40 22.05
N THR A 78 -10.39 -0.46 21.49
CA THR A 78 -11.33 0.36 22.26
C THR A 78 -12.56 -0.45 22.70
N VAL A 79 -12.94 -1.49 21.93
CA VAL A 79 -14.05 -2.40 22.23
C VAL A 79 -13.55 -3.85 22.14
N THR A 80 -13.44 -4.53 23.29
CA THR A 80 -12.87 -5.89 23.39
C THR A 80 -13.88 -7.02 23.15
N THR A 81 -15.14 -6.69 22.88
CA THR A 81 -16.26 -7.66 22.76
C THR A 81 -16.74 -7.89 21.33
N ASN A 82 -16.07 -7.35 20.32
CA ASN A 82 -16.54 -7.37 18.93
C ASN A 82 -16.29 -8.70 18.18
N TYR A 83 -16.35 -9.85 18.88
CA TYR A 83 -16.42 -11.17 18.23
C TYR A 83 -17.89 -11.47 17.95
N ASN A 84 -18.42 -11.06 16.79
CA ASN A 84 -19.68 -11.61 16.27
C ASN A 84 -20.90 -11.55 17.23
N THR A 85 -20.92 -10.68 18.23
CA THR A 85 -22.03 -10.58 19.16
C THR A 85 -22.54 -9.16 19.11
N THR A 86 -23.79 -9.02 18.69
CA THR A 86 -24.76 -8.09 19.27
C THR A 86 -24.18 -7.45 20.53
N VAL A 87 -23.70 -6.20 20.46
CA VAL A 87 -23.53 -5.43 21.69
C VAL A 87 -24.94 -5.39 22.29
N PRO A 88 -25.20 -5.92 23.49
CA PRO A 88 -26.46 -5.69 24.16
C PRO A 88 -26.46 -4.22 24.62
N GLY A 89 -26.59 -3.30 23.67
CA GLY A 89 -27.06 -1.97 23.96
C GLY A 89 -28.53 -2.11 24.33
N ALA A 90 -28.95 -1.40 25.38
CA ALA A 90 -30.35 -1.31 25.77
C ALA A 90 -31.20 -0.83 24.58
N GLY A 91 -31.74 -1.78 23.78
CA GLY A 91 -32.56 -1.48 22.61
C GLY A 91 -32.28 -2.22 21.30
N GLY A 92 -31.24 -3.06 21.16
CA GLY A 92 -31.09 -3.91 19.96
C GLY A 92 -29.67 -4.08 19.43
N ILE A 93 -29.56 -4.81 18.32
CA ILE A 93 -28.31 -5.12 17.59
C ILE A 93 -27.62 -3.81 17.20
N ALA A 94 -26.54 -3.43 17.89
CA ALA A 94 -25.72 -2.29 17.47
C ALA A 94 -25.08 -2.61 16.12
N ALA A 95 -25.29 -1.76 15.12
CA ALA A 95 -24.73 -1.93 13.79
C ALA A 95 -23.19 -1.87 13.83
N HIS A 96 -22.52 -2.77 13.08
CA HIS A 96 -21.07 -2.84 12.91
C HIS A 96 -20.50 -1.70 12.05
N ASN A 97 -20.94 -0.47 12.30
CA ASN A 97 -20.57 0.70 11.52
C ASN A 97 -19.36 1.40 12.13
N GLU A 98 -18.45 0.66 12.77
CA GLU A 98 -17.21 1.17 13.35
C GLU A 98 -16.03 0.22 13.12
N GLY A 99 -14.84 0.79 13.11
CA GLY A 99 -13.57 0.07 13.01
C GLY A 99 -12.50 0.93 12.35
N HIS A 100 -11.64 0.33 11.55
CA HIS A 100 -10.50 1.01 10.93
C HIS A 100 -10.24 0.52 9.50
N ILE A 101 -9.24 1.12 8.86
CA ILE A 101 -8.79 0.77 7.53
C ILE A 101 -7.51 -0.06 7.64
N HIS A 102 -7.47 -1.21 6.98
CA HIS A 102 -6.21 -1.85 6.61
C HIS A 102 -5.75 -1.32 5.25
N VAL A 103 -4.54 -0.76 5.23
CA VAL A 103 -3.90 -0.26 4.02
C VAL A 103 -2.97 -1.33 3.50
N TRP A 104 -3.11 -1.66 2.22
CA TRP A 104 -2.26 -2.62 1.53
C TRP A 104 -1.59 -1.95 0.34
N VAL A 105 -0.33 -2.31 0.11
CA VAL A 105 0.46 -1.89 -1.04
C VAL A 105 1.00 -3.14 -1.72
N ASP A 106 0.65 -3.33 -3.00
CA ASP A 106 1.04 -4.50 -3.80
C ASP A 106 0.68 -5.84 -3.14
N GLY A 107 -0.43 -5.86 -2.40
CA GLY A 107 -0.89 -7.03 -1.65
C GLY A 107 -0.18 -7.26 -0.31
N ALA A 108 0.84 -6.48 0.04
CA ALA A 108 1.48 -6.50 1.35
C ALA A 108 0.80 -5.51 2.31
N TYR A 109 0.67 -5.89 3.59
CA TYR A 109 0.12 -5.01 4.60
C TYR A 109 1.07 -3.83 4.82
N TYR A 110 0.55 -2.61 4.71
CA TYR A 110 1.31 -1.38 4.84
C TYR A 110 1.09 -0.74 6.22
N THR A 111 -0.16 -0.44 6.57
CA THR A 111 -0.48 0.16 7.87
C THR A 111 -1.95 0.03 8.24
N LEU A 112 -2.24 0.34 9.51
CA LEU A 112 -3.59 0.60 10.01
C LEU A 112 -3.87 2.10 9.96
N TRP A 113 -5.08 2.47 9.58
CA TRP A 113 -5.52 3.86 9.60
C TRP A 113 -6.91 4.02 10.20
N ALA A 114 -7.04 4.91 11.19
CA ALA A 114 -8.30 5.16 11.90
C ALA A 114 -8.62 6.66 12.04
N SER A 115 -7.94 7.52 11.28
CA SER A 115 -8.24 8.94 11.20
C SER A 115 -9.05 9.23 9.94
N ALA A 116 -9.92 10.24 9.94
CA ALA A 116 -10.58 10.72 8.73
C ALA A 116 -9.64 11.55 7.82
N SER A 117 -8.44 11.89 8.28
CA SER A 117 -7.42 12.58 7.48
C SER A 117 -6.85 11.67 6.40
N GLY A 118 -6.25 12.26 5.35
CA GLY A 118 -5.55 11.50 4.31
C GLY A 118 -4.39 10.67 4.86
N ILE A 119 -4.15 9.52 4.26
CA ILE A 119 -3.13 8.55 4.68
C ILE A 119 -1.77 8.98 4.13
N PRO A 120 -0.78 9.31 4.96
CA PRO A 120 0.57 9.60 4.48
C PRO A 120 1.26 8.33 4.02
N MET A 121 1.82 8.39 2.82
CA MET A 121 2.52 7.29 2.19
C MET A 121 3.90 7.72 1.74
N THR A 122 4.87 6.83 1.95
CA THR A 122 6.22 6.94 1.40
C THR A 122 6.55 5.63 0.70
N LEU A 123 6.67 5.68 -0.63
CA LEU A 123 6.89 4.51 -1.47
C LEU A 123 8.15 4.69 -2.32
N SER A 124 8.76 3.57 -2.70
CA SER A 124 9.85 3.56 -3.67
C SER A 124 9.36 4.00 -5.05
N PRO A 125 10.27 4.46 -5.94
CA PRO A 125 9.90 4.69 -7.33
C PRO A 125 9.35 3.42 -8.01
N GLY A 126 8.31 3.58 -8.83
CA GLY A 126 7.64 2.49 -9.52
C GLY A 126 6.12 2.55 -9.46
N THR A 127 5.48 1.60 -10.12
CA THR A 127 4.01 1.44 -10.09
C THR A 127 3.59 0.62 -8.88
N HIS A 128 2.63 1.14 -8.10
CA HIS A 128 2.13 0.51 -6.89
C HIS A 128 0.60 0.47 -6.87
N ALA A 129 0.04 -0.68 -6.48
CA ALA A 129 -1.39 -0.86 -6.25
C ALA A 129 -1.71 -0.65 -4.76
N ILE A 130 -2.55 0.35 -4.47
CA ILE A 130 -2.97 0.68 -3.11
C ILE A 130 -4.40 0.20 -2.92
N ARG A 131 -4.62 -0.64 -1.90
CA ARG A 131 -5.95 -1.10 -1.50
C ARG A 131 -6.26 -0.69 -0.07
N LEU A 132 -7.44 -0.12 0.12
CA LEU A 132 -7.99 0.23 1.43
C LEU A 132 -9.13 -0.74 1.74
N ASP A 133 -9.02 -1.51 2.80
CA ASP A 133 -10.05 -2.44 3.26
C ASP A 133 -10.64 -1.91 4.59
N LEU A 134 -11.95 -1.70 4.66
CA LEU A 134 -12.61 -1.48 5.95
C LEU A 134 -12.68 -2.80 6.72
N VAL A 135 -12.31 -2.73 7.99
CA VAL A 135 -12.33 -3.86 8.93
C VAL A 135 -12.93 -3.41 10.26
N ASN A 136 -13.48 -4.36 11.00
CA ASN A 136 -13.93 -4.09 12.37
C ASN A 136 -12.74 -3.98 13.36
N ASP A 137 -13.04 -3.66 14.62
CA ASP A 137 -12.04 -3.54 15.68
C ASP A 137 -11.22 -4.81 15.94
N LEU A 138 -11.74 -5.99 15.55
CA LEU A 138 -11.03 -7.27 15.63
C LEU A 138 -10.23 -7.59 14.37
N HIS A 139 -10.02 -6.60 13.49
CA HIS A 139 -9.26 -6.74 12.26
C HIS A 139 -9.91 -7.73 11.26
N GLN A 140 -11.20 -8.02 11.42
CA GLN A 140 -11.96 -8.90 10.53
C GLN A 140 -12.52 -8.10 9.35
N THR A 141 -12.37 -8.66 8.15
CA THR A 141 -12.97 -8.12 6.93
C THR A 141 -14.48 -8.35 6.92
N PHE A 142 -15.24 -7.37 6.42
CA PHE A 142 -16.68 -7.52 6.20
C PHE A 142 -17.02 -8.51 5.07
N SER A 143 -18.23 -9.07 5.08
CA SER A 143 -18.78 -9.90 4.00
C SER A 143 -20.13 -9.37 3.48
N PRO A 144 -20.22 -8.91 2.22
CA PRO A 144 -19.11 -8.80 1.25
C PRO A 144 -18.08 -7.76 1.71
N GLY A 145 -16.83 -7.92 1.26
CA GLY A 145 -15.74 -7.00 1.59
C GLY A 145 -16.05 -5.57 1.15
N VAL A 146 -15.72 -4.60 2.01
CA VAL A 146 -15.86 -3.18 1.71
C VAL A 146 -14.48 -2.59 1.50
N ASN A 147 -14.11 -2.38 0.24
CA ASN A 147 -12.77 -1.93 -0.13
C ASN A 147 -12.76 -0.93 -1.29
N ALA A 148 -11.63 -0.28 -1.47
CA ALA A 148 -11.32 0.59 -2.60
C ALA A 148 -9.89 0.35 -3.05
N THR A 149 -9.63 0.36 -4.35
CA THR A 149 -8.30 0.16 -4.92
C THR A 149 -7.98 1.27 -5.90
N THR A 150 -6.72 1.72 -5.90
CA THR A 150 -6.16 2.63 -6.91
C THR A 150 -4.74 2.21 -7.25
N THR A 151 -4.22 2.72 -8.36
CA THR A 151 -2.83 2.52 -8.76
C THR A 151 -2.14 3.87 -8.87
N VAL A 152 -0.89 3.93 -8.42
CA VAL A 152 -0.03 5.12 -8.51
C VAL A 152 1.27 4.80 -9.20
N ASN A 153 1.88 5.81 -9.82
CA ASN A 153 3.22 5.73 -10.37
C ASN A 153 4.12 6.73 -9.63
N VAL A 154 5.00 6.22 -8.78
CA VAL A 154 5.92 7.01 -7.97
C VAL A 154 7.12 7.38 -8.82
N SER A 155 7.34 8.67 -8.98
CA SER A 155 8.45 9.21 -9.77
C SER A 155 9.80 8.98 -9.10
N ASP A 156 10.81 8.64 -9.90
CA ASP A 156 12.20 8.58 -9.46
C ASP A 156 12.84 9.98 -9.58
N PRO A 157 13.15 10.65 -8.45
CA PRO A 157 13.79 11.96 -8.50
C PRO A 157 15.19 11.91 -9.12
N THR A 158 15.88 10.76 -9.04
CA THR A 158 17.22 10.58 -9.61
C THR A 158 17.17 10.40 -11.13
N GLN A 159 16.13 9.76 -11.65
CA GLN A 159 15.93 9.58 -13.09
C GLN A 159 15.69 10.92 -13.79
N SER A 160 14.93 11.83 -13.16
CA SER A 160 14.71 13.18 -13.67
C SER A 160 16.03 13.97 -13.75
N ALA A 161 16.87 13.88 -12.72
CA ALA A 161 18.17 14.54 -12.69
C ALA A 161 19.15 13.97 -13.73
N ALA A 162 19.21 12.65 -13.87
CA ALA A 162 20.03 11.98 -14.87
C ALA A 162 19.60 12.35 -16.31
N SER A 163 18.29 12.38 -16.57
CA SER A 163 17.75 12.77 -17.87
C SER A 163 18.16 14.20 -18.22
N ASN A 164 18.02 15.14 -17.29
CA ASN A 164 18.45 16.53 -17.49
C ASN A 164 19.96 16.63 -17.79
N ALA A 165 20.81 15.90 -17.05
CA ALA A 165 22.25 15.89 -17.27
C ALA A 165 22.65 15.36 -18.67
N GLN A 166 21.98 14.30 -19.14
CA GLN A 166 22.17 13.78 -20.51
C GLN A 166 21.78 14.83 -21.55
N THR A 167 20.66 15.53 -21.37
CA THR A 167 20.22 16.59 -22.29
C THR A 167 21.22 17.74 -22.37
N PHE A 168 21.78 18.17 -21.22
CA PHE A 168 22.85 19.18 -21.21
C PHE A 168 24.12 18.70 -21.92
N SER A 169 24.52 17.45 -21.71
CA SER A 169 25.71 16.87 -22.35
C SER A 169 25.56 16.79 -23.88
N ILE A 170 24.40 16.34 -24.36
CA ILE A 170 24.10 16.27 -25.81
C ILE A 170 24.02 17.68 -26.41
N GLY A 171 23.38 18.62 -25.70
CA GLY A 171 23.33 20.03 -26.12
C GLY A 171 24.72 20.64 -26.26
N ALA A 172 25.61 20.39 -25.29
CA ALA A 172 26.99 20.85 -25.35
C ALA A 172 27.75 20.22 -26.52
N LEU A 173 27.61 18.91 -26.73
CA LEU A 173 28.23 18.20 -27.85
C LEU A 173 27.75 18.73 -29.21
N ALA A 174 26.44 18.96 -29.37
CA ALA A 174 25.87 19.51 -30.59
C ALA A 174 26.44 20.91 -30.89
N VAL A 175 26.50 21.79 -29.88
CA VAL A 175 27.10 23.12 -30.02
C VAL A 175 28.58 23.01 -30.38
N SER A 176 29.36 22.15 -29.71
CA SER A 176 30.78 21.95 -30.02
C SER A 176 31.02 21.44 -31.44
N ILE A 177 30.17 20.55 -31.95
CA ILE A 177 30.28 20.06 -33.34
C ILE A 177 29.95 21.18 -34.33
N ILE A 178 28.88 21.93 -34.09
CA ILE A 178 28.47 23.05 -34.95
C ILE A 178 29.58 24.11 -35.01
N THR A 179 30.19 24.45 -33.87
CA THR A 179 31.28 25.43 -33.84
C THR A 179 32.52 24.93 -34.59
N LEU A 180 32.89 23.66 -34.44
CA LEU A 180 34.02 23.07 -35.18
C LEU A 180 33.78 23.08 -36.70
N ILE A 181 32.57 22.71 -37.15
CA ILE A 181 32.20 22.74 -38.56
C ILE A 181 32.26 24.18 -39.10
N LEU A 182 31.76 25.15 -38.34
CA LEU A 182 31.78 26.56 -38.74
C LEU A 182 33.21 27.10 -38.86
N VAL A 183 34.08 26.77 -37.91
CA VAL A 183 35.49 27.16 -37.93
C VAL A 183 36.21 26.52 -39.13
N ALA A 184 35.99 25.22 -39.38
CA ALA A 184 36.56 24.53 -40.53
C ALA A 184 36.06 25.17 -41.84
N TYR A 185 34.77 25.45 -41.95
CA TYR A 185 34.20 26.12 -43.13
C TYR A 185 34.87 27.48 -43.39
N ILE A 186 35.01 28.32 -42.37
CA ILE A 186 35.67 29.64 -42.49
C ILE A 186 37.14 29.47 -42.90
N ALA A 187 37.86 28.51 -42.31
CA ALA A 187 39.27 28.26 -42.61
C ALA A 187 39.50 27.73 -44.03
N PHE A 188 38.56 26.95 -44.57
CA PHE A 188 38.66 26.33 -45.90
C PHE A 188 37.99 27.16 -47.03
N MET A 189 37.26 28.24 -46.70
CA MET A 189 36.81 29.22 -47.69
C MET A 189 38.03 29.91 -48.31
N ARG A 190 38.46 29.42 -49.48
CA ARG A 190 39.55 29.99 -50.28
C ARG A 190 39.25 31.47 -50.55
N LYS A 191 40.20 32.35 -50.20
CA LYS A 191 40.14 33.77 -50.59
C LYS A 191 39.86 33.86 -52.10
N PRO A 192 38.90 34.71 -52.54
CA PRO A 192 38.65 34.91 -53.95
C PRO A 192 39.95 35.35 -54.62
N LYS A 193 40.29 34.71 -55.74
CA LYS A 193 41.41 35.16 -56.56
C LYS A 193 41.08 36.57 -57.02
N THR A 194 41.78 37.56 -56.48
CA THR A 194 41.69 38.94 -56.95
C THR A 194 42.14 38.99 -58.41
N PRO A 195 41.39 39.68 -59.29
CA PRO A 195 41.71 39.80 -60.71
C PRO A 195 43.02 40.57 -60.95
#